data_AF-A0AAN6ZVH5-F1
#
_entry.id   AF-A0AAN6ZVH5-F1
#
_cell.length_a   1.000
_cell.length_b   1.000
_cell.length_c   1.000
_cell.angle_alpha   90.00
_cell.angle_beta   90.00
_cell.angle_gamma   90.00
#
_symmetry.space_group_name_H-M   'P 1'
#
loop_
_entity.id
_entity.type
_entity.pdbx_description
1 polymer ?
#
loop_
_entity_poly.entity_id
_entity_poly.type
_entity_poly.pdbx_seq_one_letter_code
_entity_poly.pdbx_strand_id
1 'polypeptide(L)'
;MDSRIEELEKQLHTAQQRAARAKEEKARAEEETRDTTLSEYIEACHDLVFTRFTVETNKKITSKGSITSPAGKRYPPRLEPWEDFLEEQRTILGTLFSTFPAYTEVFRSRHYLRTQDLLAEPVTLIVKYFQDEDNIKAEFDIGGGIAFETRINALDDTTHGSTERPRTPDGKKLRPDQICAYRRDGGDLNGQTIAFIIKHKAPHKLTLPHLRLGLRPMTGRLHQGHRRGGSGQI
;
A
#
# COMPACT_ATOMS: atom_id res chain seq x y z
N MET A 1 53.85 34.72 -29.10
CA MET A 1 52.50 34.38 -29.57
C MET A 1 52.05 33.05 -28.98
N ASP A 2 52.95 32.07 -28.82
CA ASP A 2 52.65 30.72 -28.31
C ASP A 2 52.04 30.67 -26.90
N SER A 3 52.53 31.46 -25.94
CA SER A 3 51.96 31.51 -24.58
C SER A 3 50.49 31.98 -24.52
N ARG A 4 50.05 32.80 -25.49
CA ARG A 4 48.66 33.25 -25.59
C ARG A 4 47.77 32.15 -26.18
N ILE A 5 48.32 31.33 -27.08
CA ILE A 5 47.62 30.20 -27.69
C ILE A 5 47.42 29.10 -26.65
N GLU A 6 48.46 28.72 -25.91
CA GLU A 6 48.37 27.72 -24.83
C GLU A 6 47.37 28.12 -23.74
N GLU A 7 47.34 29.40 -23.35
CA GLU A 7 46.38 29.91 -22.37
C GLU A 7 44.94 29.85 -22.91
N LEU A 8 44.72 30.19 -24.19
CA LEU A 8 43.40 30.08 -24.82
C LEU A 8 42.93 28.63 -24.96
N GLU A 9 43.83 27.70 -25.30
CA GLU A 9 43.54 26.26 -25.37
C GLU A 9 43.16 25.71 -23.99
N LYS A 10 43.90 26.11 -22.94
CA LYS A 10 43.59 25.74 -21.55
C LYS A 10 42.24 26.31 -21.09
N GLN A 11 41.94 27.55 -21.45
CA GLN A 11 40.65 28.18 -21.16
C GLN A 11 39.50 27.49 -21.90
N LEU A 12 39.70 27.16 -23.19
CA LEU A 12 38.72 26.43 -23.99
C LEU A 12 38.45 25.04 -23.41
N HIS A 13 39.49 24.31 -23.04
CA HIS A 13 39.37 22.98 -22.43
C HIS A 13 38.59 23.04 -21.10
N THR A 14 38.93 24.01 -20.25
CA THR A 14 38.24 24.23 -18.97
C THR A 14 36.77 24.61 -19.19
N ALA A 15 36.49 25.48 -20.17
CA ALA A 15 35.13 25.88 -20.52
C ALA A 15 34.32 24.71 -21.07
N GLN A 16 34.90 23.86 -21.91
CA GLN A 16 34.26 22.65 -22.45
C GLN A 16 33.94 21.65 -21.34
N GLN A 17 34.89 21.40 -20.42
CA GLN A 17 34.66 20.52 -19.27
C GLN A 17 33.52 21.05 -18.37
N ARG A 18 33.50 22.35 -18.09
CA ARG A 18 32.42 22.99 -17.32
C ARG A 18 31.07 22.89 -18.03
N ALA A 19 31.04 23.14 -19.34
CA ALA A 19 29.82 23.02 -20.13
C ALA A 19 29.30 21.58 -20.18
N ALA A 20 30.18 20.59 -20.34
CA ALA A 20 29.82 19.17 -20.32
C ALA A 20 29.25 18.76 -18.97
N ARG A 21 29.89 19.16 -17.87
CA ARG A 21 29.41 18.88 -16.51
C ARG A 21 28.07 19.56 -16.23
N ALA A 22 27.91 20.83 -16.61
CA ALA A 22 26.65 21.54 -16.44
C ALA A 22 25.51 20.89 -17.25
N LYS A 23 25.81 20.38 -18.46
CA LYS A 23 24.84 19.65 -19.27
C LYS A 23 24.45 18.31 -18.63
N GLU A 24 25.41 17.57 -18.07
CA GLU A 24 25.14 16.31 -17.38
C GLU A 24 24.34 16.53 -16.10
N GLU A 25 24.70 17.52 -15.28
CA GLU A 25 23.97 17.89 -14.06
C GLU A 25 22.53 18.31 -14.39
N LYS A 26 22.35 19.10 -15.45
CA LYS A 26 21.03 19.48 -15.94
C LYS A 26 20.21 18.27 -16.40
N ALA A 27 20.80 17.39 -17.23
CA ALA A 27 20.11 16.19 -17.71
C ALA A 27 19.71 15.26 -16.55
N ARG A 28 20.57 15.11 -15.54
CA ARG A 28 20.28 14.32 -14.35
C ARG A 28 19.14 14.93 -13.52
N ALA A 29 19.11 16.25 -13.38
CA ALA A 29 18.03 16.96 -12.68
C ALA A 29 16.70 16.88 -13.42
N GLU A 30 16.74 16.93 -14.76
CA GLU A 30 15.56 16.74 -15.61
C GLU A 30 15.02 15.31 -15.48
N GLU A 31 15.88 14.30 -15.56
CA GLU A 31 15.47 12.88 -15.41
C GLU A 31 14.90 12.58 -14.03
N GLU A 32 15.46 13.18 -12.98
CA GLU A 32 14.99 12.99 -11.60
C GLU A 32 13.62 13.63 -11.35
N THR A 33 13.27 14.68 -12.10
CA THR A 33 11.99 15.39 -11.97
C THR A 33 10.96 15.02 -13.04
N ARG A 34 11.36 14.25 -14.07
CA ARG A 34 10.47 13.66 -15.07
C ARG A 34 9.46 12.70 -14.41
N ASP A 35 8.24 12.73 -14.90
CA ASP A 35 7.22 11.76 -14.50
C ASP A 35 7.64 10.34 -14.94
N THR A 36 7.21 9.34 -14.18
CA THR A 36 7.63 7.95 -14.37
C THR A 36 6.57 7.14 -15.10
N THR A 37 7.03 6.11 -15.79
CA THR A 37 6.16 5.02 -16.26
C THR A 37 5.65 4.19 -15.08
N LEU A 38 4.62 3.35 -15.29
CA LEU A 38 4.11 2.47 -14.23
C LEU A 38 5.21 1.58 -13.62
N SER A 39 6.07 1.01 -14.48
CA SER A 39 7.15 0.13 -14.03
C SER A 39 8.20 0.89 -13.22
N GLU A 40 8.67 2.04 -13.72
CA GLU A 40 9.61 2.90 -13.02
C GLU A 40 9.03 3.40 -11.69
N TYR A 41 7.73 3.70 -11.65
CA TYR A 41 7.05 4.18 -10.46
C TYR A 41 6.97 3.11 -9.37
N ILE A 42 6.57 1.88 -9.73
CA ILE A 42 6.50 0.75 -8.79
C ILE A 42 7.89 0.44 -8.22
N GLU A 43 8.91 0.40 -9.07
CA GLU A 43 10.31 0.20 -8.65
C GLU A 43 10.78 1.34 -7.73
N ALA A 44 10.52 2.59 -8.11
CA ALA A 44 10.86 3.75 -7.29
C ALA A 44 10.15 3.72 -5.93
N CYS A 45 8.89 3.28 -5.87
CA CYS A 45 8.18 3.10 -4.60
C CYS A 45 8.87 2.03 -3.74
N HIS A 46 9.28 0.89 -4.33
CA HIS A 46 10.03 -0.14 -3.62
C HIS A 46 11.32 0.43 -3.01
N ASP A 47 12.14 1.07 -3.84
CA ASP A 47 13.48 1.49 -3.46
C ASP A 47 13.53 2.72 -2.57
N LEU A 48 12.61 3.66 -2.76
CA LEU A 48 12.66 4.97 -2.11
C LEU A 48 11.68 5.09 -0.95
N VAL A 49 10.61 4.29 -0.95
CA VAL A 49 9.57 4.33 0.08
C VAL A 49 9.62 3.06 0.93
N PHE A 50 9.46 1.88 0.32
CA PHE A 50 9.25 0.64 1.08
C PHE A 50 10.52 0.10 1.74
N THR A 51 11.69 0.17 1.10
CA THR A 51 12.94 -0.31 1.72
C THR A 51 13.41 0.52 2.90
N ARG A 52 12.94 1.78 3.02
CA ARG A 52 13.24 2.64 4.17
C ARG A 52 12.53 2.18 5.46
N PHE A 53 11.55 1.29 5.37
CA PHE A 53 10.86 0.78 6.54
C PHE A 53 11.76 -0.14 7.34
N THR A 54 12.13 0.34 8.53
CA THR A 54 12.80 -0.47 9.53
C THR A 54 11.79 -0.93 10.57
N VAL A 55 11.82 -2.22 10.87
CA VAL A 55 10.99 -2.78 11.92
C VAL A 55 11.54 -2.34 13.27
N GLU A 56 10.76 -1.59 14.03
CA GLU A 56 11.16 -1.20 15.39
C GLU A 56 11.20 -2.43 16.31
N THR A 57 12.41 -2.79 16.75
CA THR A 57 12.68 -4.00 17.55
C THR A 57 12.79 -3.70 19.05
N ASN A 58 13.05 -2.45 19.43
CA ASN A 58 13.18 -2.05 20.81
C ASN A 58 11.82 -2.03 21.50
N LYS A 59 11.58 -3.06 22.31
CA LYS A 59 10.34 -3.25 23.07
C LYS A 59 9.92 -2.02 23.89
N LYS A 60 10.88 -1.18 24.33
CA LYS A 60 10.60 0.01 25.16
C LYS A 60 9.81 1.10 24.42
N ILE A 61 9.96 1.18 23.10
CA ILE A 61 9.30 2.17 22.23
C ILE A 61 8.15 1.58 21.40
N THR A 62 7.95 0.27 21.46
CA THR A 62 6.77 -0.39 20.88
C THR A 62 5.54 -0.35 21.79
N SER A 63 4.35 -0.57 21.22
CA SER A 63 3.09 -0.58 21.99
C SER A 63 3.11 -1.63 23.12
N LYS A 64 2.95 -1.18 24.37
CA LYS A 64 3.00 -2.02 25.59
C LYS A 64 1.74 -2.87 25.84
N GLY A 65 0.66 -2.64 25.09
CA GLY A 65 -0.62 -3.35 25.32
C GLY A 65 -0.55 -4.84 25.02
N SER A 66 -1.14 -5.67 25.89
CA SER A 66 -1.22 -7.13 25.73
C SER A 66 -2.01 -7.54 24.47
N ILE A 67 -1.88 -8.81 24.07
CA ILE A 67 -2.70 -9.40 23.00
C ILE A 67 -4.17 -9.34 23.45
N THR A 68 -4.90 -8.35 22.92
CA THR A 68 -6.33 -8.20 23.19
C THR A 68 -7.10 -9.43 22.74
N SER A 69 -8.04 -9.90 23.57
CA SER A 69 -8.94 -11.01 23.24
C SER A 69 -9.53 -10.89 21.82
N PRO A 70 -9.62 -12.00 21.06
CA PRO A 70 -10.24 -12.01 19.75
C PRO A 70 -11.78 -11.95 19.82
N ALA A 71 -12.38 -11.95 21.02
CA ALA A 71 -13.83 -11.88 21.20
C ALA A 71 -14.46 -10.73 20.37
N GLY A 72 -15.46 -11.09 19.57
CA GLY A 72 -16.18 -10.18 18.68
C GLY A 72 -15.44 -9.75 17.41
N LYS A 73 -14.21 -10.23 17.15
CA LYS A 73 -13.45 -9.98 15.92
C LYS A 73 -13.74 -11.07 14.89
N ARG A 74 -13.84 -10.69 13.61
CA ARG A 74 -13.68 -11.63 12.50
C ARG A 74 -12.19 -11.90 12.34
N TYR A 75 -11.80 -13.16 12.34
CA TYR A 75 -10.45 -13.60 12.02
C TYR A 75 -10.56 -14.93 11.27
N PRO A 76 -9.63 -15.22 10.34
CA PRO A 76 -9.63 -16.49 9.66
C PRO A 76 -9.45 -17.62 10.70
N PRO A 77 -10.26 -18.69 10.65
CA PRO A 77 -10.18 -19.79 11.62
C PRO A 77 -8.89 -20.60 11.48
N ARG A 78 -8.20 -20.49 10.34
CA ARG A 78 -6.94 -21.16 10.06
C ARG A 78 -6.03 -20.26 9.23
N LEU A 79 -4.72 -20.36 9.46
CA LEU A 79 -3.73 -19.84 8.53
C LEU A 79 -3.43 -20.94 7.53
N GLU A 80 -3.65 -20.69 6.25
CA GLU A 80 -3.34 -21.62 5.17
C GLU A 80 -2.25 -21.02 4.27
N PRO A 81 -1.32 -21.84 3.73
CA PRO A 81 -0.40 -21.40 2.69
C PRO A 81 -1.19 -20.91 1.48
N TRP A 82 -0.74 -19.82 0.86
CA TRP A 82 -1.26 -19.36 -0.42
C TRP A 82 -0.39 -19.99 -1.52
N GLU A 83 -0.77 -21.21 -1.92
CA GLU A 83 0.08 -22.10 -2.74
C GLU A 83 0.36 -21.54 -4.14
N ASP A 84 -0.61 -20.87 -4.73
CA ASP A 84 -0.61 -20.29 -6.08
C ASP A 84 -0.29 -18.79 -6.11
N PHE A 85 0.08 -18.17 -4.97
CA PHE A 85 0.33 -16.73 -4.87
C PHE A 85 1.27 -16.19 -5.96
N LEU A 86 2.39 -16.87 -6.22
CA LEU A 86 3.37 -16.43 -7.20
C LEU A 86 2.88 -16.56 -8.65
N GLU A 87 1.96 -17.49 -8.91
CA GLU A 87 1.37 -17.69 -10.23
C GLU A 87 0.26 -16.67 -10.47
N GLU A 88 -0.62 -16.46 -9.49
CA GLU A 88 -1.64 -15.42 -9.51
C GLU A 88 -1.01 -14.03 -9.63
N GLN A 89 0.00 -13.72 -8.80
CA GLN A 89 0.70 -12.44 -8.84
C GLN A 89 1.31 -12.18 -10.22
N ARG A 90 1.97 -13.18 -10.81
CA ARG A 90 2.58 -13.05 -12.14
C ARG A 90 1.55 -12.85 -13.24
N THR A 91 0.42 -13.54 -13.14
CA THR A 91 -0.69 -13.40 -14.09
C THR A 91 -1.27 -11.99 -14.01
N ILE A 92 -1.59 -11.53 -12.80
CA ILE A 92 -2.15 -10.19 -12.56
C ILE A 92 -1.19 -9.10 -13.05
N LEU A 93 0.10 -9.17 -12.69
CA LEU A 93 1.09 -8.20 -13.13
C LEU A 93 1.31 -8.26 -14.65
N GLY A 94 1.34 -9.46 -15.25
CA GLY A 94 1.47 -9.62 -16.69
C GLY A 94 0.30 -9.01 -17.46
N THR A 95 -0.93 -9.25 -17.01
CA THR A 95 -2.13 -8.61 -17.57
C THR A 95 -2.08 -7.10 -17.39
N LEU A 96 -1.67 -6.62 -16.21
CA LEU A 96 -1.58 -5.19 -15.94
C LEU A 96 -0.58 -4.49 -16.88
N PHE A 97 0.64 -5.02 -16.98
CA PHE A 97 1.69 -4.43 -17.82
C PHE A 97 1.45 -4.60 -19.32
N SER A 98 0.66 -5.58 -19.75
CA SER A 98 0.25 -5.71 -21.16
C SER A 98 -0.91 -4.79 -21.52
N THR A 99 -1.77 -4.46 -20.56
CA THR A 99 -2.89 -3.53 -20.75
C THR A 99 -2.44 -2.07 -20.63
N PHE A 100 -1.45 -1.79 -19.79
CA PHE A 100 -0.89 -0.46 -19.59
C PHE A 100 0.17 -0.14 -20.66
N PRO A 101 0.15 1.06 -21.28
CA PRO A 101 1.17 1.38 -22.28
C PRO A 101 2.55 1.55 -21.61
N ALA A 102 3.53 0.75 -22.05
CA ALA A 102 4.83 0.62 -21.39
C ALA A 102 5.62 1.94 -21.26
N TYR A 103 5.39 2.90 -22.15
CA TYR A 103 6.15 4.16 -22.23
C TYR A 103 5.34 5.40 -21.81
N THR A 104 4.19 5.22 -21.16
CA THR A 104 3.36 6.33 -20.71
C THR A 104 3.87 6.86 -19.37
N GLU A 105 4.40 8.09 -19.39
CA GLU A 105 4.99 8.79 -18.24
C GLU A 105 3.94 9.66 -17.54
N VAL A 106 3.16 9.04 -16.65
CA VAL A 106 1.99 9.68 -16.01
C VAL A 106 2.04 9.63 -14.48
N PHE A 107 3.00 8.91 -13.92
CA PHE A 107 3.17 8.80 -12.48
C PHE A 107 4.21 9.79 -11.98
N ARG A 108 4.14 10.15 -10.70
CA ARG A 108 5.02 11.17 -10.14
C ARG A 108 6.50 10.78 -10.26
N SER A 109 7.34 11.80 -10.36
CA SER A 109 8.79 11.65 -10.46
C SER A 109 9.45 10.96 -9.27
N ARG A 110 10.66 10.45 -9.49
CA ARG A 110 11.51 9.87 -8.44
C ARG A 110 11.84 10.91 -7.36
N HIS A 111 12.05 12.17 -7.76
CA HIS A 111 12.24 13.28 -6.84
C HIS A 111 11.06 13.41 -5.87
N TYR A 112 9.84 13.41 -6.40
CA TYR A 112 8.63 13.53 -5.59
C TYR A 112 8.55 12.40 -4.55
N LEU A 113 8.78 11.14 -4.96
CA LEU A 113 8.74 9.99 -4.03
C LEU A 113 9.78 10.09 -2.91
N ARG A 114 10.98 10.65 -3.16
CA ARG A 114 11.99 10.84 -2.11
C ARG A 114 11.58 11.83 -1.02
N THR A 115 10.72 12.77 -1.37
CA THR A 115 10.24 13.82 -0.47
C THR A 115 9.01 13.41 0.34
N GLN A 116 8.37 12.29 0.01
CA GLN A 116 7.17 11.81 0.69
C GLN A 116 7.50 10.79 1.79
N ASP A 117 6.80 10.91 2.93
CA ASP A 117 6.84 9.95 4.05
C ASP A 117 5.56 9.07 4.12
N LEU A 118 4.64 9.21 3.15
CA LEU A 118 3.30 8.60 3.22
C LEU A 118 3.12 7.42 2.27
N LEU A 119 2.90 6.24 2.86
CA LEU A 119 2.68 4.96 2.16
C LEU A 119 1.43 4.88 1.29
N ALA A 120 0.37 5.60 1.67
CA ALA A 120 -0.95 5.44 1.07
C ALA A 120 -1.10 6.21 -0.25
N GLU A 121 -0.29 7.25 -0.44
CA GLU A 121 -0.40 8.14 -1.60
C GLU A 121 0.00 7.46 -2.92
N PRO A 122 1.12 6.70 -2.99
CA PRO A 122 1.48 6.03 -4.23
C PRO A 122 0.43 5.03 -4.73
N VAL A 123 -0.13 4.23 -3.83
CA VAL A 123 -1.17 3.25 -4.20
C VAL A 123 -2.46 3.97 -4.64
N THR A 124 -2.82 5.06 -3.97
CA THR A 124 -4.00 5.86 -4.35
C THR A 124 -3.84 6.48 -5.73
N LEU A 125 -2.64 6.96 -6.08
CA LEU A 125 -2.36 7.51 -7.41
C LEU A 125 -2.45 6.45 -8.51
N ILE A 126 -1.90 5.26 -8.28
CA ILE A 126 -2.01 4.12 -9.20
C ILE A 126 -3.48 3.77 -9.44
N VAL A 127 -4.25 3.55 -8.37
CA VAL A 127 -5.66 3.18 -8.50
C VAL A 127 -6.45 4.29 -9.17
N LYS A 128 -6.21 5.56 -8.84
CA LYS A 128 -6.88 6.69 -9.48
C LYS A 128 -6.65 6.68 -10.99
N TYR A 129 -5.41 6.47 -11.43
CA TYR A 129 -5.11 6.38 -12.86
C TYR A 129 -5.88 5.22 -13.51
N PHE A 130 -5.91 4.04 -12.87
CA PHE A 130 -6.65 2.88 -13.38
C PHE A 130 -8.17 3.09 -13.45
N GLN A 131 -8.72 4.06 -12.70
CA GLN A 131 -10.13 4.41 -12.80
C GLN A 131 -10.47 5.26 -14.02
N ASP A 132 -9.49 6.03 -14.50
CA ASP A 132 -9.64 6.95 -15.64
C ASP A 132 -9.39 6.20 -16.97
N GLU A 133 -8.76 5.03 -16.93
CA GLU A 133 -8.51 4.15 -18.09
C GLU A 133 -9.56 3.04 -18.19
N ASP A 134 -10.49 3.15 -19.15
CA ASP A 134 -11.65 2.24 -19.27
C ASP A 134 -11.26 0.76 -19.47
N ASN A 135 -10.18 0.48 -20.19
CA ASN A 135 -9.69 -0.88 -20.43
C ASN A 135 -9.21 -1.56 -19.14
N ILE A 136 -8.43 -0.84 -18.32
CA ILE A 136 -7.90 -1.34 -17.05
C ILE A 136 -9.04 -1.43 -16.02
N LYS A 137 -9.90 -0.42 -15.99
CA LYS A 137 -11.04 -0.38 -15.08
C LYS A 137 -11.97 -1.57 -15.26
N ALA A 138 -12.27 -1.94 -16.51
CA ALA A 138 -13.13 -3.07 -16.85
C ALA A 138 -12.44 -4.42 -16.55
N GLU A 139 -11.15 -4.56 -16.91
CA GLU A 139 -10.39 -5.80 -16.71
C GLU A 139 -10.27 -6.17 -15.22
N PHE A 140 -10.06 -5.17 -14.34
CA PHE A 140 -9.81 -5.40 -12.91
C PHE A 140 -10.98 -5.06 -11.98
N ASP A 141 -12.16 -4.73 -12.51
CA ASP A 141 -13.33 -4.30 -11.72
C ASP A 141 -12.99 -3.20 -10.69
N ILE A 142 -12.24 -2.18 -11.11
CA ILE A 142 -11.73 -1.12 -10.22
C ILE A 142 -12.88 -0.26 -9.67
N GLY A 143 -13.99 -0.17 -10.40
CA GLY A 143 -15.19 0.56 -9.97
C GLY A 143 -14.92 2.05 -9.69
N GLY A 144 -15.38 2.52 -8.54
CA GLY A 144 -15.16 3.90 -8.06
C GLY A 144 -13.83 4.09 -7.31
N GLY A 145 -12.93 3.12 -7.38
CA GLY A 145 -11.56 3.19 -6.85
C GLY A 145 -11.43 2.70 -5.42
N ILE A 146 -10.29 3.04 -4.80
CA ILE A 146 -9.98 2.68 -3.43
C ILE A 146 -9.88 3.93 -2.54
N ALA A 147 -10.30 3.80 -1.29
CA ALA A 147 -10.04 4.78 -0.25
C ALA A 147 -9.33 4.12 0.92
N PHE A 148 -8.32 4.79 1.47
CA PHE A 148 -7.63 4.36 2.69
C PHE A 148 -8.07 5.21 3.86
N GLU A 149 -8.48 4.56 4.95
CA GLU A 149 -8.76 5.23 6.22
C GLU A 149 -7.84 4.65 7.28
N THR A 150 -6.88 5.46 7.73
CA THR A 150 -5.99 5.11 8.82
C THR A 150 -6.52 5.70 10.11
N ARG A 151 -7.05 4.86 11.00
CA ARG A 151 -7.54 5.33 12.30
C ARG A 151 -6.46 5.15 13.36
N ILE A 152 -5.58 6.14 13.42
CA ILE A 152 -4.62 6.31 14.52
C ILE A 152 -5.43 6.69 15.76
N ASN A 153 -5.11 6.09 16.91
CA ASN A 153 -5.65 6.58 18.18
C ASN A 153 -5.43 8.10 18.26
N ALA A 154 -6.50 8.84 18.53
CA ALA A 154 -6.42 10.22 18.93
C ALA A 154 -5.42 10.36 20.09
N LEU A 155 -4.29 11.01 19.82
CA LEU A 155 -3.63 11.88 20.80
C LEU A 155 -4.16 13.30 20.67
N ASP A 156 -5.36 13.49 20.12
CA ASP A 156 -6.03 14.78 20.19
C ASP A 156 -7.49 14.58 20.58
N ASP A 157 -7.76 14.81 21.86
CA ASP A 157 -9.09 14.85 22.47
C ASP A 157 -9.77 16.21 22.21
N THR A 158 -9.40 16.91 21.12
CA THR A 158 -9.95 18.22 20.78
C THR A 158 -10.42 18.33 19.34
N THR A 159 -11.35 17.48 18.92
CA THR A 159 -12.24 17.85 17.80
C THR A 159 -13.66 17.35 18.05
N HIS A 160 -14.47 18.24 18.62
CA HIS A 160 -15.92 18.13 18.60
C HIS A 160 -16.42 18.20 17.16
N GLY A 161 -16.81 17.05 16.63
CA GLY A 161 -17.46 16.94 15.33
C GLY A 161 -18.12 15.57 15.23
N SER A 162 -19.37 15.50 15.64
CA SER A 162 -20.27 14.36 15.46
C SER A 162 -20.44 14.05 13.97
N THR A 163 -19.49 13.30 13.42
CA THR A 163 -19.60 12.64 12.12
C THR A 163 -19.82 11.16 12.40
N GLU A 164 -20.90 10.59 11.88
CA GLU A 164 -21.26 9.20 12.14
C GLU A 164 -20.10 8.26 11.79
N ARG A 165 -19.81 7.33 12.70
CA ARG A 165 -18.68 6.40 12.59
C ARG A 165 -18.93 5.43 11.42
N PRO A 166 -18.01 5.29 10.45
CA PRO A 166 -18.09 4.25 9.44
C PRO A 166 -18.20 2.88 10.10
N ARG A 167 -19.18 2.10 9.66
CA ARG A 167 -19.47 0.77 10.19
C ARG A 167 -18.90 -0.26 9.23
N THR A 168 -18.35 -1.35 9.76
CA THR A 168 -18.13 -2.55 8.93
C THR A 168 -19.47 -3.01 8.31
N PRO A 169 -19.49 -3.83 7.25
CA PRO A 169 -20.73 -4.38 6.69
C PRO A 169 -21.71 -4.98 7.71
N ASP A 170 -21.23 -5.42 8.88
CA ASP A 170 -22.04 -5.93 10.00
C ASP A 170 -22.52 -4.88 11.03
N GLY A 171 -22.37 -3.58 10.74
CA GLY A 171 -22.74 -2.53 11.69
C GLY A 171 -21.77 -2.32 12.87
N LYS A 172 -20.65 -3.05 12.95
CA LYS A 172 -19.68 -2.88 14.04
C LYS A 172 -18.86 -1.61 13.87
N LYS A 173 -18.70 -0.87 14.96
CA LYS A 173 -17.77 0.27 15.05
C LYS A 173 -16.34 -0.24 14.88
N LEU A 174 -15.63 0.34 13.92
CA LEU A 174 -14.19 0.11 13.75
C LEU A 174 -13.47 0.51 15.06
N ARG A 175 -12.31 -0.10 15.34
CA ARG A 175 -11.47 0.23 16.50
C ARG A 175 -10.22 1.04 16.08
N PRO A 176 -9.50 1.66 17.03
CA PRO A 176 -8.22 2.28 16.75
C PRO A 176 -7.14 1.27 16.31
N ASP A 177 -6.08 1.77 15.68
CA ASP A 177 -4.96 1.02 15.08
C ASP A 177 -5.40 0.07 13.96
N GLN A 178 -6.44 0.46 13.21
CA GLN A 178 -6.90 -0.25 12.02
C GLN A 178 -6.75 0.68 10.81
N ILE A 179 -6.12 0.15 9.76
CA ILE A 179 -6.15 0.74 8.43
C ILE A 179 -7.20 -0.04 7.65
N CYS A 180 -8.21 0.66 7.16
CA CYS A 180 -9.25 0.07 6.34
C CYS A 180 -9.05 0.55 4.90
N ALA A 181 -9.09 -0.39 3.96
CA ALA A 181 -9.15 -0.08 2.55
C ALA A 181 -10.57 -0.41 2.07
N TYR A 182 -11.21 0.58 1.46
CA TYR A 182 -12.59 0.48 0.96
C TYR A 182 -12.58 0.54 -0.56
N ARG A 183 -13.33 -0.35 -1.20
CA ARG A 183 -13.75 -0.16 -2.58
C ARG A 183 -14.92 0.82 -2.57
N ARG A 184 -14.86 1.84 -3.43
CA ARG A 184 -15.97 2.75 -3.63
C ARG A 184 -16.83 2.21 -4.77
N ASP A 185 -18.08 1.85 -4.47
CA ASP A 185 -19.02 1.43 -5.50
C ASP A 185 -19.65 2.70 -6.13
N GLY A 186 -19.74 2.76 -7.46
CA GLY A 186 -19.98 3.98 -8.25
C GLY A 186 -21.36 4.64 -8.13
N GLY A 187 -22.16 4.29 -7.12
CA GLY A 187 -23.57 4.71 -7.02
C GLY A 187 -23.95 5.55 -5.80
N ASP A 188 -23.20 5.53 -4.69
CA ASP A 188 -23.65 6.24 -3.47
C ASP A 188 -22.51 6.59 -2.49
N LEU A 189 -22.65 7.71 -1.78
CA LEU A 189 -21.70 8.15 -0.74
C LEU A 189 -21.61 7.16 0.45
N ASN A 190 -22.60 6.28 0.60
CA ASN A 190 -22.65 5.18 1.57
C ASN A 190 -22.25 3.80 0.98
N GLY A 191 -22.01 3.70 -0.32
CA GLY A 191 -21.69 2.46 -1.04
C GLY A 191 -20.23 2.05 -0.95
N GLN A 192 -19.62 2.11 0.24
CA GLN A 192 -18.25 1.66 0.43
C GLN A 192 -18.23 0.23 0.95
N THR A 193 -17.67 -0.68 0.16
CA THR A 193 -17.45 -2.06 0.56
C THR A 193 -16.04 -2.18 1.14
N ILE A 194 -15.90 -2.73 2.35
CA ILE A 194 -14.57 -3.00 2.93
C ILE A 194 -13.89 -4.07 2.07
N ALA A 195 -12.76 -3.71 1.47
CA ALA A 195 -11.89 -4.63 0.75
C ALA A 195 -10.90 -5.31 1.73
N PHE A 196 -10.21 -4.51 2.54
CA PHE A 196 -9.21 -5.01 3.49
C PHE A 196 -9.26 -4.31 4.84
N ILE A 197 -8.99 -5.06 5.90
CA ILE A 197 -8.74 -4.52 7.24
C ILE A 197 -7.34 -4.94 7.64
N ILE A 198 -6.43 -3.98 7.70
CA ILE A 198 -5.05 -4.18 8.13
C ILE A 198 -4.95 -3.75 9.59
N LYS A 199 -4.37 -4.63 10.42
CA LYS A 199 -4.08 -4.33 11.81
C LYS A 199 -2.62 -4.63 12.12
N HIS A 200 -1.84 -3.58 12.30
CA HIS A 200 -0.45 -3.69 12.71
C HIS A 200 -0.36 -4.16 14.17
N LYS A 201 0.60 -5.05 14.43
CA LYS A 201 0.99 -5.48 15.77
C LYS A 201 2.50 -5.39 15.89
N ALA A 202 2.97 -5.02 17.08
CA ALA A 202 4.39 -4.99 17.35
C ALA A 202 4.99 -6.40 17.13
N PRO A 203 6.18 -6.52 16.54
CA PRO A 203 6.77 -7.81 16.13
C PRO A 203 6.82 -8.83 17.27
N HIS A 204 7.12 -8.37 18.49
CA HIS A 204 7.22 -9.21 19.68
C HIS A 204 5.88 -9.84 20.13
N LYS A 205 4.74 -9.44 19.56
CA LYS A 205 3.40 -9.97 19.90
C LYS A 205 3.03 -11.22 19.10
N LEU A 206 3.67 -11.46 17.96
CA LEU A 206 3.44 -12.63 17.12
C LEU A 206 4.73 -13.45 17.05
N THR A 207 4.83 -14.46 17.91
CA THR A 207 6.03 -15.30 18.00
C THR A 207 5.96 -16.45 16.99
N LEU A 208 7.11 -17.03 16.64
CA LEU A 208 7.16 -18.21 15.77
C LEU A 208 6.30 -19.40 16.28
N PRO A 209 6.23 -19.68 17.60
CA PRO A 209 5.28 -20.63 18.15
C PRO A 209 3.81 -20.32 17.83
N HIS A 210 3.39 -19.04 17.87
CA HIS A 210 2.02 -18.66 17.50
C HIS A 210 1.73 -18.95 16.03
N LEU A 211 2.68 -18.66 15.13
CA LEU A 211 2.55 -18.97 13.70
C LEU A 211 2.45 -20.49 13.47
N ARG A 212 3.35 -21.27 14.08
CA ARG A 212 3.33 -22.73 14.00
C ARG A 212 2.03 -23.32 14.52
N LEU A 213 1.44 -22.75 15.57
CA LEU A 213 0.15 -23.20 16.09
C LEU A 213 -0.99 -22.87 15.11
N GLY A 214 -0.99 -21.67 14.51
CA GLY A 214 -2.02 -21.23 13.57
C GLY A 214 -2.01 -21.97 12.23
N LEU A 215 -0.85 -22.50 11.82
CA LEU A 215 -0.68 -23.33 10.61
C LEU A 215 -1.04 -24.80 10.81
N ARG A 216 -1.29 -25.25 12.05
CA ARG A 216 -1.71 -26.64 12.29
C ARG A 216 -3.16 -26.84 11.86
N PRO A 217 -3.50 -28.00 11.27
CA PRO A 217 -4.89 -28.41 11.12
C PRO A 217 -5.57 -28.40 12.49
N MET A 218 -6.58 -27.57 12.64
CA MET A 218 -7.32 -27.48 13.89
C MET A 218 -8.19 -28.74 14.02
N THR A 219 -7.72 -29.75 14.74
CA THR A 219 -8.54 -30.91 15.14
C THR A 219 -9.50 -30.47 16.24
N GLY A 220 -10.58 -29.80 15.85
CA GLY A 220 -11.65 -29.38 16.75
C GLY A 220 -12.97 -29.95 16.24
N ARG A 221 -13.57 -30.86 17.03
CA ARG A 221 -14.92 -31.37 16.83
C ARG A 221 -15.85 -30.20 16.51
N LEU A 222 -16.45 -30.23 15.32
CA LEU A 222 -17.68 -29.50 15.06
C LEU A 222 -18.61 -29.89 16.20
N HIS A 223 -18.89 -28.95 17.11
CA HIS A 223 -20.07 -29.08 17.95
C HIS A 223 -21.23 -29.11 16.96
N GLN A 224 -21.73 -30.32 16.71
CA GLN A 224 -23.04 -30.51 16.08
C GLN A 224 -24.01 -29.73 16.96
N GLY A 225 -24.38 -28.54 16.51
CA GLY A 225 -25.52 -27.83 17.04
C GLY A 225 -26.70 -28.77 16.94
N HIS A 226 -27.20 -29.21 18.08
CA HIS A 226 -28.50 -29.86 18.21
C HIS A 226 -29.51 -28.99 17.45
N ARG A 227 -29.95 -29.44 16.27
CA ARG A 227 -31.21 -29.00 15.70
C ARG A 227 -32.27 -29.47 16.69
N ARG A 228 -32.81 -28.55 17.49
CA ARG A 228 -34.09 -28.78 18.17
C ARG A 228 -35.11 -29.10 17.08
N GLY A 229 -35.55 -30.35 17.04
CA GLY A 229 -36.71 -30.77 16.26
C GLY A 229 -37.93 -30.03 16.78
N GLY A 230 -38.46 -29.12 15.96
CA GLY A 230 -39.82 -28.62 16.12
C GLY A 230 -40.77 -29.69 15.61
N SER A 231 -41.24 -30.55 16.52
CA SER A 231 -42.45 -31.33 16.32
C SER A 231 -43.64 -30.42 16.61
N GLY A 232 -44.20 -29.83 15.54
CA GLY A 232 -45.54 -29.26 15.54
C GLY A 232 -46.42 -30.14 14.65
N GLN A 233 -47.21 -31.01 15.26
CA GLN A 233 -48.31 -31.71 14.62
C GLN A 233 -49.61 -31.27 15.29
N ILE A 234 -50.56 -30.89 14.42
CA ILE A 234 -52.00 -30.64 14.59
C ILE A 234 -52.36 -29.33 15.30
#